data_AF-A0A0S4XJG3-F1
#
_entry.id   AF-A0A0S4XJG3-F1
#
_cell.length_a   1.000
_cell.length_b   1.000
_cell.length_c   1.000
_cell.angle_alpha   90.00
_cell.angle_beta   90.00
_cell.angle_gamma   90.00
#
_symmetry.space_group_name_H-M   'P 1'
#
loop_
_entity.id
_entity.type
_entity.pdbx_description
1 polymer ?
#
loop_
_entity_poly.entity_id
_entity_poly.type
_entity_poly.pdbx_seq_one_letter_code
_entity_poly.pdbx_strand_id
1 'polypeptide(L)'
;MCIRDSAWVVRGNGDLRELRWMAPGTPRLADAHGVAGYGKAAGGIYIHLDGGAARFAVSTDAQAVQPAYLAEAAAFVQRLERRGNGMSFDAGGYYKPFVRLANAGACSIQVDGRPARAAHAQDNTVRVELSGVAAQSVIYQRVDVVC
;
A
#
# COMPACT_ATOMS: atom_id res chain seq x y z
N MET A 1 7.65 16.01 6.54
CA MET A 1 8.34 14.78 7.02
C MET A 1 9.58 15.18 7.79
N CYS A 2 9.88 14.52 8.91
CA CYS A 2 11.09 14.77 9.70
C CYS A 2 11.61 13.47 10.35
N ILE A 3 12.81 13.51 10.93
CA ILE A 3 13.38 12.38 11.69
C ILE A 3 13.16 12.63 13.19
N ARG A 4 12.71 11.59 13.92
CA ARG A 4 12.66 11.54 15.40
C ARG A 4 13.03 10.15 15.88
N ASP A 5 13.96 10.06 16.84
CA ASP A 5 14.49 8.81 17.40
C ASP A 5 14.88 7.78 16.31
N SER A 6 15.62 8.25 15.31
CA SER A 6 16.07 7.43 14.16
C SER A 6 14.94 6.85 13.29
N ALA A 7 13.70 7.35 13.44
CA ALA A 7 12.56 7.01 12.60
C ALA A 7 12.10 8.24 11.80
N TRP A 8 11.65 8.00 10.58
CA TRP A 8 10.94 8.98 9.77
C TRP A 8 9.51 9.14 10.28
N VAL A 9 9.07 10.39 10.40
CA VAL A 9 7.71 10.77 10.78
C VAL A 9 7.07 11.54 9.62
N VAL A 10 5.99 11.00 9.10
CA VAL A 10 5.12 11.58 8.08
C VAL A 10 3.82 12.00 8.76
N ARG A 11 3.42 13.25 8.52
CA ARG A 11 2.13 13.79 8.96
C ARG A 11 1.46 14.42 7.75
N GLY A 12 0.47 13.72 7.22
CA GLY A 12 -0.44 14.22 6.20
C GLY A 12 -1.82 14.48 6.78
N ASN A 13 -2.72 14.93 5.91
CA ASN A 13 -4.12 15.23 6.21
C ASN A 13 -5.07 14.04 5.94
N GLY A 14 -4.53 12.84 5.69
CA GLY A 14 -5.30 11.65 5.31
C GLY A 14 -5.38 11.39 3.80
N ASP A 15 -5.12 12.40 2.96
CA ASP A 15 -5.18 12.23 1.50
C ASP A 15 -3.91 11.60 0.90
N LEU A 16 -2.80 11.66 1.65
CA LEU A 16 -1.53 11.12 1.21
C LEU A 16 -1.55 9.58 1.31
N ARG A 17 -1.66 8.90 0.17
CA ARG A 17 -1.76 7.44 0.09
C ARG A 17 -0.42 6.75 -0.07
N GLU A 18 0.52 7.45 -0.72
CA GLU A 18 1.82 6.92 -1.05
C GLU A 18 2.89 8.00 -0.83
N LEU A 19 4.03 7.57 -0.29
CA LEU A 19 5.24 8.38 -0.21
C LEU A 19 6.27 7.83 -1.20
N ARG A 20 6.70 8.67 -2.14
CA ARG A 20 7.84 8.31 -3.01
C ARG A 20 9.14 8.40 -2.21
N TRP A 21 9.87 7.29 -2.14
CA TRP A 21 11.12 7.16 -1.42
C TRP A 21 12.26 6.81 -2.38
N MET A 22 13.26 7.69 -2.47
CA MET A 22 14.35 7.58 -3.44
C MET A 22 15.70 7.21 -2.79
N ALA A 23 15.77 7.19 -1.46
CA ALA A 23 16.97 6.77 -0.75
C ALA A 23 17.06 5.22 -0.69
N PRO A 24 18.28 4.65 -0.55
CA PRO A 24 18.45 3.21 -0.42
C PRO A 24 17.67 2.60 0.75
N GLY A 25 17.26 1.34 0.59
CA GLY A 25 16.58 0.55 1.60
C GLY A 25 15.05 0.57 1.50
N THR A 26 14.42 -0.18 2.39
CA THR A 26 12.96 -0.35 2.48
C THR A 26 12.48 -0.06 3.90
N PRO A 27 11.20 0.33 4.10
CA PRO A 27 10.67 0.51 5.44
C PRO A 27 10.73 -0.83 6.21
N ARG A 28 11.17 -0.76 7.47
CA ARG A 28 11.11 -1.90 8.38
C ARG A 28 9.66 -2.05 8.86
N LEU A 29 8.94 -3.02 8.30
CA LEU A 29 7.50 -3.16 8.57
C LEU A 29 7.18 -3.69 9.97
N ALA A 30 8.15 -4.36 10.61
CA ALA A 30 7.97 -4.97 11.93
C ALA A 30 7.65 -3.96 13.05
N ASP A 31 8.16 -2.73 12.94
CA ASP A 31 7.98 -1.65 13.92
C ASP A 31 7.45 -0.36 13.28
N ALA A 32 6.94 -0.44 12.05
CA ALA A 32 6.32 0.69 11.39
C ALA A 32 4.87 0.88 11.84
N HIS A 33 4.48 2.14 12.00
CA HIS A 33 3.11 2.56 12.21
C HIS A 33 2.62 3.33 10.98
N GLY A 34 1.39 3.03 10.53
CA GLY A 34 0.81 3.68 9.36
C GLY A 34 1.44 3.31 8.01
N VAL A 35 2.26 2.24 7.96
CA VAL A 35 2.86 1.72 6.73
C VAL A 35 2.27 0.35 6.38
N ALA A 36 1.47 0.32 5.32
CA ALA A 36 0.82 -0.89 4.82
C ALA A 36 1.80 -1.78 4.03
N GLY A 37 2.78 -1.17 3.39
CA GLY A 37 3.83 -1.88 2.66
C GLY A 37 4.59 -0.96 1.72
N TYR A 38 5.24 -1.53 0.71
CA TYR A 38 5.96 -0.77 -0.30
C TYR A 38 6.02 -1.50 -1.64
N GLY A 39 6.08 -0.75 -2.74
CA GLY A 39 6.21 -1.26 -4.10
C GLY A 39 7.40 -0.67 -4.83
N LYS A 40 7.94 -1.39 -5.83
CA LYS A 40 9.01 -0.86 -6.68
C LYS A 40 8.52 0.34 -7.50
N ALA A 41 9.38 1.34 -7.65
CA ALA A 41 9.16 2.51 -8.50
C ALA A 41 10.42 2.80 -9.33
N ALA A 42 10.28 3.59 -10.39
CA ALA A 42 11.44 4.06 -11.14
C ALA A 42 12.36 4.88 -10.23
N GLY A 43 13.56 4.35 -9.98
CA GLY A 43 14.59 4.96 -9.13
C GLY A 43 14.35 4.88 -7.63
N GLY A 44 13.41 4.07 -7.15
CA GLY A 44 13.11 3.97 -5.72
C GLY A 44 11.92 3.06 -5.41
N ILE A 45 11.16 3.42 -4.37
CA ILE A 45 9.94 2.72 -3.96
C ILE A 45 8.80 3.71 -3.70
N TYR A 46 7.58 3.22 -3.80
CA TYR A 46 6.43 3.85 -3.16
C TYR A 46 6.18 3.16 -1.82
N ILE A 47 6.09 3.93 -0.75
CA ILE A 47 5.68 3.45 0.57
C ILE A 47 4.18 3.71 0.69
N HIS A 48 3.40 2.63 0.86
CA HIS A 48 1.95 2.69 0.98
C HIS A 48 1.56 3.01 2.41
N LEU A 49 0.77 4.07 2.61
CA LEU A 49 0.38 4.58 3.92
C LEU A 49 -1.06 4.20 4.26
N ASP A 50 -1.33 4.04 5.56
CA ASP A 50 -2.67 4.02 6.14
C ASP A 50 -2.99 5.42 6.69
N GLY A 51 -4.03 6.06 6.17
CA GLY A 51 -4.57 7.30 6.74
C GLY A 51 -3.61 8.50 6.72
N GLY A 52 -2.57 8.47 5.88
CA GLY A 52 -1.69 9.60 5.58
C GLY A 52 -0.70 10.03 6.67
N ALA A 53 -0.65 9.35 7.81
CA ALA A 53 0.37 9.55 8.83
C ALA A 53 1.15 8.26 9.05
N ALA A 54 2.47 8.37 9.19
CA ALA A 54 3.30 7.20 9.37
C ALA A 54 4.54 7.48 10.21
N ARG A 55 5.02 6.43 10.88
CA ARG A 55 6.32 6.40 11.54
C ARG A 55 7.03 5.11 11.16
N PHE A 56 8.22 5.20 10.59
CA PHE A 56 8.98 4.02 10.17
C PHE A 56 10.48 4.28 10.17
N ALA A 57 11.27 3.22 10.38
CA ALA A 57 12.69 3.22 10.07
C ALA A 57 12.93 2.58 8.71
N VAL A 58 14.09 2.86 8.12
CA VAL A 58 14.53 2.25 6.85
C VAL A 58 15.69 1.30 7.14
N SER A 59 15.72 0.17 6.46
CA SER A 59 16.83 -0.78 6.49
C SER A 59 17.31 -1.07 5.07
N THR A 60 18.62 -1.15 4.89
CA THR A 60 19.26 -1.60 3.65
C THR A 60 19.50 -3.11 3.62
N ASP A 61 19.30 -3.79 4.75
CA ASP A 61 19.55 -5.22 4.85
C ASP A 61 18.38 -6.00 4.25
N ALA A 62 18.69 -7.15 3.66
CA ALA A 62 17.68 -8.09 3.26
C ALA A 62 16.94 -8.58 4.52
N GLN A 63 15.69 -8.15 4.69
CA GLN A 63 14.88 -8.60 5.82
C GLN A 63 14.60 -10.10 5.65
N ALA A 64 15.12 -10.91 6.57
CA ALA A 64 15.17 -12.37 6.46
C ALA A 64 13.79 -13.04 6.28
N VAL A 65 12.75 -12.47 6.92
CA VAL A 65 11.35 -12.84 6.70
C VAL A 65 10.50 -11.58 6.87
N GLN A 66 9.74 -11.22 5.84
CA GLN A 66 8.74 -10.15 5.95
C GLN A 66 7.33 -10.74 6.03
N PRO A 67 6.46 -10.20 6.91
CA PRO A 67 5.05 -10.57 6.91
C PRO A 67 4.40 -10.18 5.57
N ALA A 68 3.16 -10.61 5.35
CA ALA A 68 2.38 -10.09 4.23
C ALA A 68 2.31 -8.56 4.29
N TYR A 69 2.44 -7.92 3.13
CA TYR A 69 2.40 -6.47 3.02
C TYR A 69 1.83 -6.01 1.68
N LEU A 70 1.37 -4.77 1.64
CA LEU A 70 0.83 -4.15 0.44
C LEU A 70 1.95 -3.78 -0.52
N ALA A 71 2.08 -4.48 -1.64
CA ALA A 71 3.05 -4.19 -2.69
C ALA A 71 2.55 -3.14 -3.68
N GLU A 72 1.23 -3.08 -3.90
CA GLU A 72 0.58 -2.17 -4.84
C GLU A 72 -0.83 -1.89 -4.36
N ALA A 73 -1.31 -0.66 -4.53
CA ALA A 73 -2.69 -0.31 -4.28
C ALA A 73 -3.21 0.68 -5.32
N ALA A 74 -4.22 0.25 -6.08
CA ALA A 74 -5.11 1.15 -6.79
C ALA A 74 -6.38 1.38 -5.96
N ALA A 75 -6.20 1.66 -4.67
CA ALA A 75 -7.26 1.84 -3.70
C ALA A 75 -6.77 2.79 -2.59
N PHE A 76 -7.71 3.45 -1.93
CA PHE A 76 -7.49 4.04 -0.62
C PHE A 76 -7.35 2.91 0.39
N VAL A 77 -6.35 2.98 1.26
CA VAL A 77 -6.14 2.03 2.35
C VAL A 77 -6.25 2.77 3.68
N GLN A 78 -7.01 2.19 4.60
CA GLN A 78 -7.19 2.77 5.94
C GLN A 78 -7.36 1.68 7.02
N ARG A 79 -7.20 2.06 8.29
CA ARG A 79 -7.44 1.20 9.47
C ARG A 79 -6.64 -0.11 9.41
N LEU A 80 -5.35 0.02 9.10
CA LEU A 80 -4.42 -1.09 9.08
C LEU A 80 -4.20 -1.63 10.49
N GLU A 81 -4.39 -2.93 10.62
CA GLU A 81 -4.05 -3.70 11.81
C GLU A 81 -3.13 -4.85 11.41
N ARG A 82 -2.03 -5.04 12.15
CA ARG A 82 -1.15 -6.20 12.03
C ARG A 82 -1.38 -7.13 13.21
N ARG A 83 -1.61 -8.42 12.94
CA ARG A 83 -1.80 -9.46 13.97
C ARG A 83 -1.02 -10.71 13.59
N GLY A 84 0.08 -10.98 14.30
CA GLY A 84 0.95 -12.12 14.01
C GLY A 84 1.51 -12.06 12.58
N ASN A 85 1.25 -13.10 11.79
CA ASN A 85 1.63 -13.18 10.37
C ASN A 85 0.58 -12.59 9.41
N GLY A 86 -0.55 -12.10 9.93
CA GLY A 86 -1.65 -11.55 9.15
C GLY A 86 -1.75 -10.02 9.25
N MET A 87 -2.54 -9.46 8.33
CA MET A 87 -2.93 -8.05 8.35
C MET A 87 -4.40 -7.90 7.96
N SER A 88 -5.03 -6.84 8.46
CA SER A 88 -6.38 -6.43 8.09
C SER A 88 -6.36 -4.94 7.82
N PHE A 89 -7.14 -4.50 6.85
CA PHE A 89 -7.27 -3.10 6.46
C PHE A 89 -8.55 -2.94 5.67
N ASP A 90 -9.07 -1.73 5.64
CA ASP A 90 -10.11 -1.35 4.70
C ASP A 90 -9.48 -0.85 3.41
N ALA A 91 -10.04 -1.27 2.28
CA ALA A 91 -9.66 -0.77 0.98
C ALA A 91 -10.87 -0.45 0.12
N GLY A 92 -10.81 0.68 -0.58
CA GLY A 92 -11.87 1.10 -1.48
C GLY A 92 -11.35 2.02 -2.58
N GLY A 93 -12.09 2.15 -3.67
CA GLY A 93 -11.71 3.07 -4.74
C GLY A 93 -12.80 3.21 -5.79
N TYR A 94 -12.59 4.17 -6.69
CA TYR A 94 -13.63 4.64 -7.60
C TYR A 94 -13.72 3.84 -8.90
N TYR A 95 -12.59 3.38 -9.45
CA TYR A 95 -12.53 2.68 -10.73
C TYR A 95 -11.64 1.45 -10.64
N LYS A 96 -12.25 0.27 -10.79
CA LYS A 96 -11.59 -1.05 -10.73
C LYS A 96 -10.52 -1.15 -9.63
N PRO A 97 -10.89 -0.84 -8.36
CA PRO A 97 -9.90 -0.84 -7.29
C PRO A 97 -9.34 -2.23 -7.04
N PHE A 98 -8.06 -2.28 -6.72
CA PHE A 98 -7.39 -3.52 -6.37
C PHE A 98 -6.26 -3.26 -5.37
N VAL A 99 -5.83 -4.34 -4.72
CA VAL A 99 -4.60 -4.39 -3.95
C VAL A 99 -3.76 -5.58 -4.38
N ARG A 100 -2.44 -5.45 -4.30
CA ARG A 100 -1.50 -6.56 -4.45
C ARG A 100 -0.76 -6.75 -3.14
N LEU A 101 -0.84 -7.96 -2.60
CA LEU A 101 -0.16 -8.36 -1.39
C LEU A 101 1.08 -9.16 -1.77
N ALA A 102 2.25 -8.78 -1.26
CA ALA A 102 3.45 -9.60 -1.32
C ALA A 102 3.50 -10.54 -0.10
N ASN A 103 4.24 -11.64 -0.24
CA ASN A 103 4.40 -12.68 0.77
C ASN A 103 3.07 -13.31 1.23
N ALA A 104 2.08 -13.33 0.32
CA ALA A 104 0.71 -13.74 0.62
C ALA A 104 0.28 -14.98 -0.18
N GLY A 105 1.17 -15.61 -0.93
CA GLY A 105 0.82 -16.72 -1.84
C GLY A 105 0.18 -17.92 -1.13
N ALA A 106 0.51 -18.14 0.14
CA ALA A 106 -0.08 -19.19 0.98
C ALA A 106 -1.24 -18.68 1.88
N CYS A 107 -1.60 -17.40 1.81
CA CYS A 107 -2.64 -16.83 2.66
C CYS A 107 -4.04 -17.12 2.12
N SER A 108 -4.97 -17.38 3.04
CA SER A 108 -6.41 -17.25 2.75
C SER A 108 -6.80 -15.78 2.89
N ILE A 109 -7.43 -15.21 1.88
CA ILE A 109 -7.82 -13.79 1.86
C ILE A 109 -9.34 -13.69 1.77
N GLN A 110 -9.90 -12.82 2.62
CA GLN A 110 -11.32 -12.51 2.65
C GLN A 110 -11.54 -11.02 2.42
N VAL A 111 -12.65 -10.70 1.74
CA VAL A 111 -13.19 -9.35 1.61
C VAL A 111 -14.61 -9.41 2.14
N ASP A 112 -14.93 -8.56 3.13
CA ASP A 112 -16.24 -8.51 3.79
C ASP A 112 -16.72 -9.89 4.31
N GLY A 113 -15.81 -10.66 4.89
CA GLY A 113 -16.08 -11.99 5.44
C GLY A 113 -16.31 -13.10 4.40
N ARG A 114 -16.08 -12.82 3.11
CA ARG A 114 -16.21 -13.79 2.02
C ARG A 114 -14.85 -14.05 1.36
N PRO A 115 -14.59 -15.26 0.82
CA PRO A 115 -13.39 -15.51 0.05
C PRO A 115 -13.20 -14.48 -1.06
N ALA A 116 -11.99 -13.90 -1.13
CA ALA A 116 -11.69 -12.83 -2.07
C ALA A 116 -11.60 -13.34 -3.51
N ARG A 117 -11.93 -12.48 -4.49
CA ARG A 117 -11.57 -12.70 -5.90
C ARG A 117 -10.08 -12.43 -6.06
N ALA A 118 -9.27 -13.47 -5.91
CA ALA A 118 -7.83 -13.38 -5.85
C ALA A 118 -7.15 -14.05 -7.07
N ALA A 119 -6.10 -13.43 -7.59
CA ALA A 119 -5.20 -14.02 -8.56
C ALA A 119 -3.81 -14.17 -7.94
N HIS A 120 -3.34 -15.42 -7.82
CA HIS A 120 -2.02 -15.74 -7.27
C HIS A 120 -0.98 -15.70 -8.40
N ALA A 121 0.13 -15.01 -8.15
CA ALA A 121 1.26 -14.92 -9.07
C ALA A 121 2.42 -15.79 -8.57
N GLN A 122 3.32 -16.14 -9.49
CA GLN A 122 4.47 -17.01 -9.19
C GLN A 122 5.50 -16.35 -8.26
N ASP A 123 5.47 -15.02 -8.14
CA ASP A 123 6.38 -14.22 -7.29
C ASP A 123 5.89 -14.11 -5.83
N ASN A 124 5.04 -15.04 -5.38
CA ASN A 124 4.44 -15.05 -4.04
C ASN A 124 3.56 -13.81 -3.76
N THR A 125 3.07 -13.15 -4.81
CA THR A 125 2.08 -12.07 -4.68
C THR A 125 0.67 -12.55 -4.97
N VAL A 126 -0.29 -11.90 -4.33
CA VAL A 126 -1.72 -12.14 -4.56
C VAL A 126 -2.40 -10.81 -4.87
N ARG A 127 -3.07 -10.75 -6.02
CA ARG A 127 -3.89 -9.61 -6.41
C ARG A 127 -5.32 -9.85 -5.98
N VAL A 128 -5.90 -8.91 -5.25
CA VAL A 128 -7.30 -8.94 -4.84
C VAL A 128 -8.05 -7.83 -5.56
N GLU A 129 -9.06 -8.23 -6.34
CA GLU A 129 -9.98 -7.29 -6.97
C GLU A 129 -11.04 -6.85 -5.96
N LEU A 130 -11.29 -5.54 -5.89
CA LEU A 130 -12.25 -4.93 -5.00
C LEU A 130 -13.44 -4.40 -5.81
N SER A 131 -14.62 -4.43 -5.22
CA SER A 131 -15.78 -3.75 -5.79
C SER A 131 -15.57 -2.24 -5.66
N GLY A 132 -15.54 -1.54 -6.79
CA GLY A 132 -15.56 -0.08 -6.80
C GLY A 132 -16.98 0.46 -6.79
N VAL A 133 -17.18 1.61 -6.17
CA VAL A 133 -18.36 2.44 -6.39
C VAL A 133 -17.90 3.59 -7.27
N ALA A 134 -18.44 3.69 -8.49
CA ALA A 134 -18.10 4.78 -9.39
C ALA A 134 -18.46 6.12 -8.71
N ALA A 135 -17.44 6.85 -8.24
CA ALA A 135 -17.66 8.16 -7.64
C ALA A 135 -17.74 9.20 -8.75
N GLN A 136 -18.98 9.67 -8.96
CA GLN A 136 -19.34 10.80 -9.81
C GLN A 136 -19.01 10.65 -11.30
N SER A 137 -19.86 11.24 -12.14
CA SER A 137 -19.68 11.28 -13.58
C SER A 137 -18.39 12.02 -13.94
N VAL A 138 -17.52 11.41 -14.75
CA VAL A 138 -16.33 12.08 -15.26
C VAL A 138 -16.75 13.11 -16.31
N ILE A 139 -16.44 14.39 -16.07
CA ILE A 139 -16.66 15.47 -17.04
C ILE A 139 -15.37 15.61 -17.87
N TYR A 140 -15.46 15.26 -19.15
CA TYR A 140 -14.35 15.43 -20.09
C TYR A 140 -14.29 16.88 -20.57
N GLN A 141 -13.08 17.45 -20.63
CA GLN A 141 -12.82 18.77 -21.21
C GLN A 141 -11.90 18.62 -22.41
N ARG A 142 -12.16 19.37 -23.48
CA ARG A 142 -11.25 19.49 -24.62
C ARG A 142 -10.10 20.42 -24.21
N VAL A 143 -8.86 19.98 -24.44
CA VAL A 143 -7.67 20.81 -24.30
C VAL A 143 -6.96 20.82 -25.66
N ASP A 144 -6.97 21.97 -26.32
CA ASP A 144 -6.21 22.19 -27.56
C ASP A 144 -4.87 22.85 -27.18
N VAL A 145 -3.76 22.27 -27.63
CA VAL A 145 -2.40 22.78 -27.37
C VAL A 145 -1.75 23.15 -28.70
N VAL A 146 -1.31 24.40 -28.82
CA VAL A 146 -0.56 24.91 -29.98
C VAL A 146 0.83 25.32 -29.48
N CYS A 147 1.88 24.77 -30.11
CA CYS A 147 3.28 25.10 -29.81
C CYS A 147 3.77 26.24 -30.69
#